data_AF-A0A165F4Z3-F1
#
_entry.id   AF-A0A165F4Z3-F1
#
_cell.length_a   1.000
_cell.length_b   1.000
_cell.length_c   1.000
_cell.angle_alpha   90.00
_cell.angle_beta   90.00
_cell.angle_gamma   90.00
#
_symmetry.space_group_name_H-M   'P 1'
#
loop_
_entity.id
_entity.type
_entity.pdbx_description
1 polymer ?
#
loop_
_entity_poly.entity_id
_entity_poly.type
_entity_poly.pdbx_seq_one_letter_code
_entity_poly.pdbx_strand_id
1 'polypeptide(L)'
;MSTESTPLYHDDDVVRGSVHVNVAKKRSVTGISVSVHGRHSCLGTNEATFLRVSQELWIANRATIPKNSGTYVRDLRGTNIWDFAIQLPMLCNKTSEHVPLPPSFGTASLPEAVIYEIRCVVRRGVFSENEEFVPGLL
;
A
#
# COMPACT_ATOMS: atom_id res chain seq x y z
N MET A 1 28.31 -5.44 -6.51
CA MET A 1 26.94 -5.06 -6.90
C MET A 1 26.00 -5.91 -6.07
N SER A 2 25.32 -5.32 -5.10
CA SER A 2 24.33 -6.03 -4.28
C SER A 2 23.13 -6.33 -5.15
N THR A 3 22.87 -7.62 -5.40
CA THR A 3 21.57 -8.07 -5.88
C THR A 3 20.60 -7.90 -4.73
N GLU A 4 19.93 -6.75 -4.65
CA GLU A 4 18.82 -6.57 -3.71
C GLU A 4 17.70 -7.54 -4.11
N SER A 5 17.54 -8.60 -3.33
CA SER A 5 16.42 -9.52 -3.44
C SER A 5 15.18 -8.87 -2.84
N THR A 6 14.01 -9.06 -3.46
CA THR A 6 12.73 -8.69 -2.85
C THR A 6 12.61 -9.33 -1.46
N PRO A 7 12.22 -8.58 -0.42
CA PRO A 7 12.06 -9.11 0.93
C PRO A 7 10.97 -10.19 0.96
N LEU A 8 11.30 -11.34 1.55
CA LEU A 8 10.36 -12.43 1.80
C LEU A 8 9.61 -12.19 3.11
N TYR A 9 8.28 -12.29 3.07
CA TYR A 9 7.40 -12.14 4.23
C TYR A 9 6.62 -13.42 4.51
N HIS A 10 6.34 -13.65 5.79
CA HIS A 10 5.47 -14.71 6.30
C HIS A 10 4.22 -14.12 6.95
N ASP A 11 3.31 -15.00 7.32
CA ASP A 11 2.13 -14.65 8.10
C ASP A 11 2.54 -13.93 9.40
N ASP A 12 1.79 -12.89 9.77
CA ASP A 12 2.06 -12.08 10.96
C ASP A 12 3.41 -11.31 10.92
N ASP A 13 4.06 -11.20 9.76
CA ASP A 13 5.19 -10.28 9.61
C ASP A 13 4.73 -8.81 9.53
N VAL A 14 5.64 -7.91 9.94
CA VAL A 14 5.47 -6.46 9.76
C VAL A 14 6.16 -6.02 8.48
N VAL A 15 5.39 -5.57 7.49
CA VAL A 15 5.91 -4.88 6.31
C VAL A 15 6.26 -3.44 6.68
N ARG A 16 7.55 -3.09 6.62
CA ARG A 16 8.06 -1.75 6.96
C ARG A 16 8.67 -1.07 5.75
N GLY A 17 8.57 0.26 5.70
CA GLY A 17 9.23 1.05 4.67
C GLY A 17 8.96 2.53 4.83
N SER A 18 9.42 3.31 3.84
CA SER A 18 9.21 4.74 3.77
C SER A 18 8.56 5.12 2.44
N VAL A 19 7.56 6.00 2.50
CA VAL A 19 6.89 6.59 1.33
C VAL A 19 7.44 7.98 1.11
N HIS A 20 8.09 8.18 -0.03
CA HIS A 20 8.69 9.45 -0.43
C HIS A 20 7.81 10.10 -1.49
N VAL A 21 7.18 11.23 -1.18
CA VAL A 21 6.34 11.97 -2.13
C VAL A 21 6.93 13.34 -2.37
N ASN A 22 7.24 13.63 -3.64
CA ASN A 22 7.67 14.95 -4.07
C ASN A 22 6.52 15.69 -4.76
N VAL A 23 6.03 16.75 -4.15
CA VAL A 23 4.93 17.56 -4.70
C VAL A 23 5.47 18.86 -5.27
N ALA A 24 5.60 18.89 -6.60
CA ALA A 24 6.24 19.99 -7.34
C ALA A 24 5.39 21.26 -7.52
N LYS A 25 4.06 21.19 -7.43
CA LYS A 25 3.13 22.33 -7.59
C LYS A 25 2.05 22.29 -6.51
N LYS A 26 1.31 23.39 -6.33
CA LYS A 26 0.11 23.49 -5.48
C LYS A 26 -1.04 22.64 -6.07
N ARG A 27 -0.86 21.32 -6.12
CA ARG A 27 -1.92 20.36 -6.44
C ARG A 27 -2.64 20.02 -5.14
N SER A 28 -3.97 19.94 -5.19
CA SER A 28 -4.79 19.55 -4.04
C SER A 28 -4.64 18.04 -3.78
N VAL A 29 -3.63 17.68 -2.98
CA VAL A 29 -3.59 16.36 -2.34
C VAL A 29 -4.60 16.38 -1.19
N THR A 30 -5.48 15.38 -1.14
CA THR A 30 -6.49 15.23 -0.09
C THR A 30 -6.17 14.07 0.85
N GLY A 31 -5.32 13.13 0.43
CA GLY A 31 -4.85 12.05 1.28
C GLY A 31 -3.70 11.26 0.67
N ILE A 32 -2.94 10.59 1.51
CA ILE A 32 -1.89 9.64 1.13
C ILE A 32 -2.07 8.40 2.01
N SER A 33 -2.12 7.23 1.40
CA SER A 33 -2.19 5.96 2.11
C SER A 33 -1.33 4.90 1.44
N VAL A 34 -0.83 3.98 2.23
CA VAL A 34 -0.12 2.78 1.77
C VAL A 34 -0.94 1.55 2.14
N SER A 35 -0.95 0.54 1.29
CA SER A 35 -1.67 -0.71 1.54
C SER A 35 -0.92 -1.91 0.99
N VAL A 36 -1.05 -3.05 1.66
CA VAL A 36 -0.63 -4.35 1.14
C VAL A 36 -1.85 -5.05 0.56
N HIS A 37 -1.72 -5.53 -0.68
CA HIS A 37 -2.75 -6.25 -1.40
C HIS A 37 -2.25 -7.66 -1.71
N GLY A 38 -3.11 -8.65 -1.51
CA GLY A 38 -2.92 -10.02 -2.00
C GLY A 38 -4.02 -10.34 -3.00
N ARG A 39 -3.62 -10.77 -4.20
CA ARG A 39 -4.51 -10.97 -5.34
C ARG A 39 -4.28 -12.35 -5.96
N HIS A 40 -5.36 -12.98 -6.37
CA HIS A 40 -5.36 -14.18 -7.21
C HIS A 40 -5.83 -13.76 -8.60
N SER A 41 -4.93 -13.88 -9.56
CA SER A 41 -5.21 -13.64 -10.98
C SER A 41 -5.35 -14.98 -11.67
N CYS A 42 -6.43 -15.16 -12.43
CA CYS A 42 -6.63 -16.33 -13.29
C CYS A 42 -7.18 -15.89 -14.65
N LEU A 43 -6.56 -16.38 -15.74
CA LEU A 43 -6.83 -16.00 -17.11
C LEU A 43 -8.29 -16.31 -17.47
N GLY A 44 -9.00 -15.29 -17.95
CA GLY A 44 -10.42 -15.40 -18.28
C GLY A 44 -11.37 -15.21 -17.09
N THR A 45 -10.84 -14.90 -15.90
CA THR A 45 -11.63 -14.51 -14.72
C THR A 45 -11.21 -13.14 -14.20
N ASN A 46 -12.09 -12.50 -13.42
CA ASN A 46 -11.74 -11.25 -12.75
C ASN A 46 -10.78 -11.54 -11.60
N GLU A 47 -9.78 -10.67 -11.44
CA GLU A 47 -8.82 -10.75 -10.35
C GLU A 47 -9.50 -10.67 -8.98
N ALA A 48 -9.25 -11.66 -8.12
CA ALA A 48 -9.82 -11.75 -6.79
C ALA A 48 -8.84 -11.21 -5.74
N THR A 49 -9.16 -10.08 -5.11
CA THR A 49 -8.38 -9.56 -3.97
C THR A 49 -8.81 -10.27 -2.68
N PHE A 50 -7.94 -11.09 -2.10
CA PHE A 50 -8.18 -11.80 -0.84
C PHE A 50 -7.59 -11.09 0.38
N LEU A 51 -6.59 -10.23 0.18
CA LEU A 51 -5.95 -9.43 1.22
C LEU A 51 -5.95 -7.95 0.84
N ARG A 52 -6.36 -7.11 1.79
CA ARG A 52 -6.20 -5.65 1.72
C ARG A 52 -6.07 -5.08 3.13
N VAL A 53 -4.89 -4.60 3.46
CA VAL A 53 -4.62 -3.89 4.73
C VAL A 53 -3.99 -2.56 4.40
N SER A 54 -4.47 -1.47 5.00
CA SER A 54 -4.06 -0.11 4.65
C SER A 54 -3.71 0.71 5.88
N GLN A 55 -2.68 1.55 5.74
CA GLN A 55 -2.31 2.60 6.68
C GLN A 55 -2.47 3.97 6.01
N GLU A 56 -3.20 4.88 6.66
CA GLU A 56 -3.28 6.28 6.24
C GLU A 56 -2.05 7.03 6.74
N LEU A 57 -1.32 7.66 5.83
CA LEU A 57 -0.08 8.40 6.14
C LEU A 57 -0.34 9.89 6.27
N TRP A 58 -1.30 10.42 5.49
CA TRP A 58 -1.66 11.83 5.51
C TRP A 58 -3.10 12.05 5.02
N ILE A 59 -3.78 13.07 5.55
CA ILE A 59 -5.10 13.51 5.09
C ILE A 59 -5.24 15.02 5.23
N ALA A 60 -5.86 15.67 4.24
CA ALA A 60 -6.19 17.08 4.32
C ALA A 60 -7.28 17.34 5.37
N ASN A 61 -7.12 18.40 6.16
CA ASN A 61 -8.14 18.95 7.08
C ASN A 61 -8.58 18.09 8.28
N ARG A 62 -7.92 16.97 8.63
CA ARG A 62 -8.11 16.38 9.98
C ARG A 62 -7.14 17.02 10.97
N ALA A 63 -7.67 17.90 11.81
CA ALA A 63 -7.09 18.22 13.10
C ALA A 63 -7.24 16.99 14.03
N THR A 64 -6.30 16.05 13.99
CA THR A 64 -6.25 14.93 14.95
C THR A 64 -4.86 14.83 15.58
N ILE A 65 -4.69 15.66 16.60
CA ILE A 65 -4.06 15.49 17.94
C ILE A 65 -2.90 14.48 18.08
N PRO A 66 -1.77 14.89 18.69
CA PRO A 66 -0.51 14.16 18.68
C PRO A 66 -0.39 13.13 19.81
N LYS A 67 0.40 12.08 19.58
CA LYS A 67 1.25 11.47 20.61
C LYS A 67 2.63 11.21 20.02
N ASN A 68 3.53 12.17 20.20
CA ASN A 68 4.99 12.04 20.08
C ASN A 68 5.69 12.08 18.69
N SER A 69 5.15 12.73 17.66
CA SER A 69 5.98 13.02 16.47
C SER A 69 5.50 14.26 15.73
N GLY A 70 6.24 15.37 15.84
CA GLY A 70 5.90 16.70 15.32
C GLY A 70 5.37 16.73 13.88
N THR A 71 4.05 16.67 13.73
CA THR A 71 3.39 16.70 12.42
C THR A 71 2.96 18.13 12.12
N TYR A 72 3.60 18.75 11.13
CA TYR A 72 3.22 20.07 10.65
C TYR A 72 1.98 19.97 9.76
N VAL A 73 0.92 20.71 10.09
CA VAL A 73 -0.13 21.08 9.13
C VAL A 73 0.51 22.07 8.17
N ARG A 74 1.21 21.56 7.15
CA ARG A 74 1.79 22.38 6.09
C ARG A 74 1.16 22.02 4.75
N ASP A 75 0.98 23.05 3.93
CA ASP A 75 0.71 22.92 2.50
C ASP A 75 1.73 21.90 1.93
N LEU A 76 1.23 20.78 1.39
CA LEU A 76 2.02 19.60 1.07
C LEU A 76 2.85 19.89 -0.19
N ARG A 77 3.99 20.57 0.00
CA ARG A 77 4.89 21.03 -1.05
C ARG A 77 6.29 20.47 -0.81
N GLY A 78 7.03 20.23 -1.89
CA GLY A 78 8.38 19.68 -1.83
C GLY A 78 8.40 18.20 -1.47
N THR A 79 9.52 17.73 -0.94
CA THR A 79 9.73 16.32 -0.57
C THR A 79 9.19 16.06 0.82
N ASN A 80 8.30 15.09 0.94
CA ASN A 80 7.71 14.63 2.19
C ASN A 80 7.96 13.14 2.31
N ILE A 81 8.29 12.68 3.53
CA ILE A 81 8.66 11.30 3.81
C ILE A 81 7.84 10.83 5.01
N TRP A 82 7.20 9.66 4.88
CA TRP A 82 6.47 9.01 5.96
C TRP A 82 6.91 7.56 6.08
N ASP A 83 7.25 7.15 7.29
CA ASP A 83 7.48 5.73 7.60
C ASP A 83 6.14 5.02 7.80
N PHE A 84 6.09 3.76 7.40
CA PHE A 84 4.93 2.90 7.59
C PHE A 84 5.32 1.53 8.15
N ALA A 85 4.36 0.90 8.83
CA ALA A 85 4.48 -0.44 9.38
C ALA A 85 3.11 -1.11 9.31
N ILE A 86 2.94 -2.04 8.37
CA ILE A 86 1.69 -2.79 8.19
C ILE A 86 1.91 -4.21 8.68
N GLN A 87 1.13 -4.61 9.69
CA GLN A 87 1.05 -5.98 10.15
C GLN A 87 0.26 -6.82 9.14
N LEU A 88 0.85 -7.89 8.61
CA LEU A 88 0.12 -8.87 7.81
C LEU A 88 -0.80 -9.69 8.72
N PRO A 89 -2.05 -9.94 8.33
CA PRO A 89 -2.92 -10.82 9.09
C PRO A 89 -2.50 -12.28 8.88
N MET A 90 -2.81 -13.15 9.83
CA MET A 90 -2.64 -14.60 9.64
C MET A 90 -3.67 -15.19 8.66
N LEU A 91 -4.77 -14.47 8.37
CA LEU A 91 -5.92 -14.96 7.63
C LEU A 91 -6.34 -13.98 6.54
N CYS A 92 -6.99 -14.50 5.49
CA CYS A 92 -7.60 -13.69 4.44
C CYS A 92 -8.72 -12.79 4.99
N ASN A 93 -8.77 -11.53 4.55
CA ASN A 93 -9.72 -10.54 5.10
C ASN A 93 -11.13 -10.62 4.49
N LYS A 94 -11.30 -11.33 3.36
CA LYS A 94 -12.56 -11.36 2.59
C LYS A 94 -13.26 -12.71 2.58
N THR A 95 -12.71 -13.74 3.21
CA THR A 95 -13.34 -15.07 3.29
C THR A 95 -14.10 -15.18 4.60
N SER A 96 -15.33 -15.71 4.56
CA SER A 96 -16.09 -16.07 5.77
C SER A 96 -15.46 -17.24 6.54
N GLU A 97 -14.51 -17.92 5.89
CA GLU A 97 -13.74 -19.03 6.43
C GLU A 97 -12.34 -18.56 6.85
N HIS A 98 -11.80 -19.16 7.91
CA HIS A 98 -10.45 -18.92 8.41
C HIS A 98 -9.41 -19.53 7.46
N VAL A 99 -9.24 -18.92 6.29
CA VAL A 99 -8.27 -19.35 5.28
C VAL A 99 -6.96 -18.59 5.50
N PRO A 100 -5.80 -19.28 5.62
CA PRO A 100 -4.50 -18.63 5.75
C PRO A 100 -4.14 -17.83 4.50
N LEU A 101 -3.13 -16.96 4.59
CA LEU A 101 -2.62 -16.28 3.41
C LEU A 101 -1.96 -17.29 2.46
N PRO A 102 -2.40 -17.38 1.18
CA PRO A 102 -1.79 -18.31 0.23
C PRO A 102 -0.36 -17.87 -0.09
N PRO A 103 0.60 -18.79 -0.28
CA PRO A 103 1.95 -18.41 -0.68
C PRO A 103 1.96 -17.74 -2.05
N SER A 104 2.89 -16.81 -2.26
CA SER A 104 3.13 -16.20 -3.57
C SER A 104 3.47 -17.29 -4.59
N PHE A 105 2.82 -17.26 -5.75
CA PHE A 105 3.08 -18.20 -6.83
C PHE A 105 2.93 -17.50 -8.18
N GLY A 106 3.87 -17.77 -9.09
CA GLY A 106 3.82 -17.28 -10.45
C GLY A 106 4.14 -15.79 -10.59
N THR A 107 3.79 -15.24 -11.76
CA THR A 107 3.93 -13.82 -12.07
C THR A 107 2.65 -13.33 -12.75
N ALA A 108 2.45 -12.02 -12.81
CA ALA A 108 1.26 -11.42 -13.43
C ALA A 108 1.08 -11.79 -14.92
N SER A 109 2.11 -12.33 -15.58
CA SER A 109 2.06 -12.79 -16.97
C SER A 109 1.63 -14.25 -17.12
N LEU A 110 1.54 -15.01 -16.03
CA LEU A 110 1.10 -16.40 -16.08
C LEU A 110 -0.42 -16.50 -16.10
N PRO A 111 -0.98 -17.61 -16.63
CA PRO A 111 -2.42 -17.82 -16.64
C PRO A 111 -3.04 -17.87 -15.25
N GLU A 112 -2.27 -18.23 -14.23
CA GLU A 112 -2.72 -18.22 -12.84
C GLU A 112 -1.58 -17.81 -11.92
N ALA A 113 -1.85 -16.87 -11.01
CA ALA A 113 -0.86 -16.36 -10.08
C ALA A 113 -1.48 -15.85 -8.76
N VAL A 114 -0.73 -16.03 -7.67
CA VAL A 114 -0.99 -15.41 -6.37
C VAL A 114 0.10 -14.38 -6.13
N ILE A 115 -0.31 -13.12 -6.04
CA ILE A 115 0.59 -11.97 -6.07
C ILE A 115 0.32 -11.07 -4.87
N TYR A 116 1.39 -10.69 -4.18
CA TYR A 116 1.37 -9.66 -3.14
C TYR A 116 2.03 -8.38 -3.65
N GLU A 117 1.47 -7.24 -3.30
CA GLU A 117 2.02 -5.94 -3.70
C GLU A 117 1.75 -4.87 -2.65
N ILE A 118 2.69 -3.93 -2.54
CA ILE A 118 2.44 -2.67 -1.82
C ILE A 118 1.84 -1.69 -2.83
N ARG A 119 0.81 -0.96 -2.40
CA ARG A 119 0.17 0.13 -3.15
C ARG A 119 0.25 1.40 -2.35
N CYS A 120 0.79 2.45 -2.94
CA CYS A 120 0.69 3.81 -2.42
C CYS A 120 -0.33 4.58 -3.24
N VAL A 121 -1.33 5.15 -2.57
CA VAL A 121 -2.40 5.93 -3.22
C VAL A 121 -2.32 7.38 -2.74
N VAL A 122 -2.13 8.29 -3.70
CA VAL A 122 -2.22 9.73 -3.50
C VAL A 122 -3.59 10.19 -3.98
N ARG A 123 -4.47 10.50 -3.03
CA ARG A 123 -5.82 10.99 -3.29
C ARG A 123 -5.76 12.47 -3.62
N ARG A 124 -6.48 12.88 -4.66
CA ARG A 124 -6.58 14.28 -5.09
C ARG A 124 -7.98 14.84 -4.83
N GLY A 125 -8.15 16.16 -4.97
CA GLY A 125 -9.45 16.82 -4.86
C GLY A 125 -10.40 16.47 -6.01
N VAL A 126 -11.66 16.93 -5.90
CA VAL A 126 -12.84 16.57 -6.74
C VAL A 126 -12.66 16.75 -8.26
N PHE A 127 -11.59 17.41 -8.72
CA PHE A 127 -11.28 17.67 -10.13
C PHE A 127 -9.98 17.02 -10.60
N SER A 128 -9.48 15.98 -9.92
CA SER A 128 -8.23 15.33 -10.27
C SER A 128 -8.31 13.83 -9.99
N GLU A 129 -7.80 13.03 -10.92
CA GLU A 129 -7.71 11.57 -10.77
C GLU A 129 -6.74 11.21 -9.63
N ASN A 130 -7.02 10.08 -8.96
CA ASN A 130 -6.12 9.54 -7.96
C ASN A 130 -4.87 8.96 -8.64
N GLU A 131 -3.70 9.22 -8.05
CA GLU A 131 -2.45 8.62 -8.52
C GLU A 131 -2.16 7.39 -7.65
N GLU A 132 -1.98 6.24 -8.29
CA GLU A 132 -1.62 4.98 -7.64
C GLU A 132 -0.22 4.56 -8.07
N PHE A 133 0.60 4.17 -7.10
CA PHE A 133 1.95 3.68 -7.30
C PHE A 133 2.10 2.30 -6.68
N VAL A 134 2.61 1.35 -7.47
CA VAL A 134 2.89 -0.02 -7.05
C VAL A 134 4.40 -0.23 -7.17
N PRO A 135 5.19 -0.10 -6.09
CA PRO A 135 6.54 -0.64 -6.11
C PRO A 135 6.45 -2.15 -6.38
N GLY A 136 7.41 -2.71 -7.12
CA GLY A 136 7.35 -4.09 -7.63
C GLY A 136 6.93 -5.16 -6.61
N LEU A 137 6.50 -6.31 -7.16
CA LEU A 137 5.90 -7.44 -6.43
C LEU A 137 6.67 -7.81 -5.15
N LEU A 138 5.91 -8.11 -4.09
CA LEU A 138 6.40 -8.65 -2.82
C LEU A 138 6.66 -10.16 -2.90
#